data_AF-A0A9X6K858-F1
#
_entry.id   AF-A0A9X6K858-F1
#
_cell.length_a   1.000
_cell.length_b   1.000
_cell.length_c   1.000
_cell.angle_alpha   90.00
_cell.angle_beta   90.00
_cell.angle_gamma   90.00
#
_symmetry.space_group_name_H-M   'P 1'
#
loop_
_entity.id
_entity.type
_entity.pdbx_description
1 polymer ?
#
loop_
_entity_poly.entity_id
_entity_poly.type
_entity_poly.pdbx_seq_one_letter_code
_entity_poly.pdbx_strand_id
1 'polypeptide(L)'
;KYQEETLFRKYAYDQGVNLHAYIALEIEMREKLKVRGHKERTIPSDVREWFIEAIDKLPQEKLRVIELPKQFNLLEFMRTFERLVRAGITITTPDQVLTAMEIK
;
A
#
# COMPACT_ATOMS: atom_id res chain seq x y z
N LYS A 1 -8.20 17.21 -11.58
CA LYS A 1 -7.87 16.41 -10.39
C LYS A 1 -8.50 17.10 -9.19
N TYR A 2 -9.42 16.44 -8.49
CA TYR A 2 -10.16 17.07 -7.38
C TYR A 2 -9.29 17.11 -6.12
N GLN A 3 -9.52 18.09 -5.25
CA GLN A 3 -8.71 18.28 -4.04
C GLN A 3 -8.90 17.14 -3.03
N GLU A 4 -10.11 16.61 -2.96
CA GLU A 4 -10.51 15.59 -1.98
C GLU A 4 -10.04 14.17 -2.34
N GLU A 5 -9.59 13.92 -3.58
CA GLU A 5 -9.09 12.61 -4.03
C GLU A 5 -7.96 12.08 -3.12
N THR A 6 -7.07 12.96 -2.66
CA THR A 6 -5.96 12.57 -1.78
C THR A 6 -6.47 12.17 -0.39
N LEU A 7 -7.49 12.86 0.13
CA LEU A 7 -8.10 12.56 1.41
C LEU A 7 -8.81 11.21 1.38
N PHE A 8 -9.56 10.93 0.31
CA PHE A 8 -10.23 9.64 0.15
C PHE A 8 -9.26 8.47 0.01
N ARG A 9 -8.17 8.65 -0.74
CA ARG A 9 -7.12 7.63 -0.87
C ARG A 9 -6.50 7.29 0.48
N LYS A 10 -6.19 8.30 1.27
CA LYS A 10 -5.67 8.12 2.63
C LYS A 10 -6.69 7.39 3.51
N TYR A 11 -7.95 7.82 3.48
CA TYR A 11 -9.02 7.19 4.26
C TYR A 11 -9.22 5.70 3.91
N ALA A 12 -9.29 5.37 2.62
CA ALA A 12 -9.41 3.99 2.16
C ALA A 12 -8.18 3.13 2.51
N TYR A 13 -6.98 3.72 2.43
CA TYR A 13 -5.74 3.07 2.85
C TYR A 13 -5.75 2.73 4.34
N ASP A 14 -6.10 3.70 5.20
CA ASP A 14 -6.13 3.53 6.65
C ASP A 14 -7.19 2.47 7.08
N GLN A 15 -8.25 2.32 6.29
CA GLN A 15 -9.30 1.28 6.45
C GLN A 15 -8.87 -0.11 5.94
N GLY A 16 -7.71 -0.24 5.28
CA GLY A 16 -7.26 -1.51 4.70
C GLY A 16 -8.09 -1.96 3.50
N VAL A 17 -8.69 -1.02 2.76
CA VAL A 17 -9.51 -1.33 1.59
C VAL A 17 -8.65 -1.90 0.46
N ASN A 18 -9.16 -2.93 -0.21
CA ASN A 18 -8.54 -3.50 -1.40
C ASN A 18 -8.30 -2.41 -2.47
N LEU A 19 -7.06 -2.31 -2.95
CA LEU A 19 -6.64 -1.28 -3.89
C LEU A 19 -7.42 -1.33 -5.22
N HIS A 20 -7.69 -2.53 -5.75
CA HIS A 20 -8.41 -2.68 -7.01
C HIS A 20 -9.87 -2.25 -6.88
N ALA A 21 -10.52 -2.62 -5.78
CA ALA A 21 -11.88 -2.21 -5.46
C ALA A 21 -11.98 -0.69 -5.28
N TYR A 22 -10.99 -0.09 -4.60
CA TYR A 22 -10.92 1.37 -4.45
C TYR A 22 -10.73 2.08 -5.80
N ILE A 23 -9.82 1.60 -6.67
CA ILE A 23 -9.58 2.20 -8.00
C ILE A 23 -10.86 2.13 -8.86
N ALA A 24 -11.57 1.01 -8.82
CA ALA A 24 -12.84 0.87 -9.54
C ALA A 24 -13.88 1.89 -9.06
N LEU A 25 -14.01 2.05 -7.74
CA LEU A 25 -14.91 3.04 -7.15
C LEU A 25 -14.48 4.49 -7.50
N GLU A 26 -13.17 4.80 -7.51
CA GLU A 26 -12.65 6.11 -7.91
C GLU A 26 -13.02 6.45 -9.36
N ILE A 27 -12.99 5.47 -10.28
CA ILE A 27 -13.42 5.64 -11.67
C ILE A 27 -14.92 5.94 -11.74
N GLU A 28 -15.75 5.20 -11.01
CA GLU A 28 -17.20 5.42 -10.95
C GLU A 28 -17.54 6.84 -10.46
N MET A 29 -16.86 7.29 -9.41
CA MET A 29 -17.03 8.65 -8.88
C MET A 29 -16.67 9.72 -9.92
N ARG A 30 -15.55 9.55 -10.64
CA ARG A 30 -15.14 10.47 -11.71
C ARG A 30 -16.15 10.51 -12.85
N GLU A 31 -16.70 9.35 -13.25
CA GLU A 31 -17.71 9.29 -14.30
C GLU A 31 -19.02 9.95 -13.84
N LYS A 32 -19.43 9.75 -12.59
CA LYS A 32 -20.62 10.41 -12.02
C LYS A 32 -20.50 11.94 -12.03
N LEU A 33 -19.31 12.48 -11.74
CA LEU A 33 -19.04 13.92 -11.83
C LEU A 33 -19.03 14.41 -13.29
N LYS A 34 -18.47 13.62 -14.19
CA LYS A 34 -18.43 13.92 -15.63
C LYS A 34 -19.83 13.97 -16.26
N VAL A 35 -20.70 12.99 -15.96
CA VAL A 35 -22.10 12.94 -16.44
C VAL A 35 -22.90 14.16 -15.96
N ARG A 36 -22.62 14.64 -14.75
CA ARG A 36 -23.23 15.87 -14.21
C ARG A 36 -22.66 17.17 -14.81
N GLY A 37 -21.67 17.09 -15.69
CA GLY A 37 -21.00 18.25 -16.26
C GLY A 37 -20.23 19.07 -15.21
N HIS A 38 -19.79 18.44 -14.13
CA HIS A 38 -19.11 19.11 -13.02
C HIS A 38 -17.73 19.62 -13.47
N LYS A 39 -17.47 20.91 -13.26
CA LYS A 39 -16.24 21.60 -13.71
C LYS A 39 -15.38 22.15 -12.58
N GLU A 40 -15.89 22.17 -11.36
CA GLU A 40 -15.18 22.72 -10.20
C GLU A 40 -14.09 21.77 -9.71
N ARG A 41 -13.15 22.30 -8.92
CA ARG A 41 -12.07 21.49 -8.33
C ARG A 41 -12.47 20.77 -7.04
N THR A 42 -13.59 21.14 -6.46
CA THR A 42 -14.19 20.60 -5.24
C THR A 42 -15.28 19.62 -5.59
N ILE A 43 -15.39 18.52 -4.84
CA ILE A 43 -16.43 17.51 -5.05
C ILE A 43 -17.70 17.96 -4.32
N PRO A 44 -18.88 17.92 -4.96
CA PRO A 44 -20.16 18.21 -4.30
C PRO A 44 -20.38 17.34 -3.06
N SER A 45 -21.01 17.89 -2.02
CA SER A 45 -21.16 17.20 -0.73
C SER A 45 -21.94 15.88 -0.85
N ASP A 46 -22.97 15.81 -1.71
CA ASP A 46 -23.74 14.58 -1.94
C ASP A 46 -22.87 13.46 -2.55
N VAL A 47 -21.95 13.82 -3.44
CA VAL A 47 -21.00 12.86 -4.03
C VAL A 47 -19.93 12.47 -3.02
N ARG A 48 -19.48 13.41 -2.17
CA ARG A 48 -18.50 13.13 -1.10
C ARG A 48 -19.06 12.12 -0.10
N GLU A 49 -20.26 12.35 0.39
CA GLU A 49 -20.93 11.46 1.36
C GLU A 49 -21.14 10.07 0.77
N TRP A 50 -21.71 10.00 -0.44
CA TRP A 50 -21.88 8.73 -1.17
C TRP A 50 -20.55 7.99 -1.35
N PHE A 51 -19.47 8.71 -1.66
CA PHE A 51 -18.16 8.09 -1.89
C PHE A 51 -17.56 7.51 -0.61
N ILE A 52 -17.69 8.22 0.52
CA ILE A 52 -17.24 7.72 1.83
C ILE A 52 -18.02 6.47 2.22
N GLU A 53 -19.35 6.49 2.11
CA GLU A 53 -20.18 5.32 2.40
C GLU A 53 -19.87 4.13 1.50
N ALA A 54 -19.52 4.39 0.24
CA ALA A 54 -19.13 3.35 -0.70
C ALA A 54 -17.76 2.75 -0.32
N ILE A 55 -16.79 3.59 0.10
CA ILE A 55 -15.48 3.11 0.60
C ILE A 55 -15.67 2.19 1.81
N ASP A 56 -16.54 2.56 2.76
CA ASP A 56 -16.80 1.77 3.98
C ASP A 56 -17.38 0.37 3.69
N LYS A 57 -17.97 0.18 2.51
CA LYS A 57 -18.55 -1.10 2.06
C LYS A 57 -17.59 -1.93 1.21
N LEU A 58 -16.42 -1.40 0.85
CA LEU A 58 -15.47 -2.13 0.02
C LEU A 58 -14.82 -3.29 0.79
N PRO A 59 -14.44 -4.38 0.08
CA PRO A 59 -13.73 -5.47 0.70
C PRO A 59 -12.39 -4.96 1.26
N GLN A 60 -12.16 -5.26 2.52
CA GLN A 60 -10.86 -5.07 3.14
C GLN A 60 -9.94 -6.20 2.68
N GLU A 61 -8.76 -5.86 2.21
CA GLU A 61 -7.70 -6.83 1.95
C GLU A 61 -6.52 -6.41 2.82
N LYS A 62 -5.95 -7.36 3.55
CA LYS A 62 -4.60 -7.13 4.07
C LYS A 62 -3.74 -6.83 2.86
N LEU A 63 -3.31 -5.57 2.71
CA LEU A 63 -2.27 -5.22 1.75
C LEU A 63 -1.24 -6.33 1.84
N ARG A 64 -0.89 -6.92 0.69
CA ARG A 64 0.23 -7.87 0.62
C ARG A 64 1.52 -7.07 0.82
N VAL A 65 1.66 -6.50 2.01
CA VAL A 65 2.90 -6.02 2.53
C VAL A 65 3.72 -7.29 2.67
N ILE A 66 4.87 -7.32 2.01
CA ILE A 66 5.94 -8.21 2.45
C ILE A 66 6.27 -7.70 3.85
N GLU A 67 5.54 -8.18 4.86
CA GLU A 67 5.81 -7.86 6.24
C GLU A 67 7.16 -8.49 6.53
N LEU A 68 8.18 -7.64 6.67
CA LEU A 68 9.43 -8.08 7.25
C LEU A 68 9.08 -8.63 8.64
N PRO A 69 9.49 -9.87 8.96
CA PRO A 69 9.26 -10.43 10.29
C PRO A 69 9.68 -9.40 11.34
N LYS A 70 8.93 -9.25 12.44
CA LYS A 70 9.29 -8.27 13.49
C LYS A 70 10.71 -8.46 14.04
N GLN A 71 11.23 -9.68 13.91
CA GLN A 71 12.58 -10.10 14.29
C GLN A 71 13.64 -9.83 13.20
N PHE A 72 13.25 -9.48 11.98
CA PHE A 72 14.18 -9.23 10.89
C PHE A 72 14.84 -7.86 11.05
N ASN A 73 16.15 -7.88 11.29
CA ASN A 73 16.97 -6.69 11.39
C ASN A 73 17.83 -6.50 10.13
N LEU A 74 17.46 -5.52 9.30
CA LEU A 74 18.17 -5.22 8.05
C LEU A 74 19.64 -4.85 8.28
N LEU A 75 19.95 -4.14 9.37
CA LEU A 75 21.32 -3.73 9.67
C LEU A 75 22.19 -4.95 10.00
N GLU A 76 21.64 -5.90 10.74
CA GLU A 76 22.31 -7.15 11.11
C GLU A 76 22.51 -8.04 9.88
N PHE A 77 21.54 -8.06 8.98
CA PHE A 77 21.64 -8.74 7.69
C PHE A 77 22.79 -8.19 6.86
N MET A 78 22.86 -6.87 6.67
CA MET A 78 23.92 -6.23 5.86
C MET A 78 25.32 -6.47 6.46
N ARG A 79 25.45 -6.40 7.79
CA ARG A 79 26.73 -6.68 8.48
C ARG A 79 27.16 -8.14 8.32
N THR A 80 26.22 -9.07 8.43
CA THR A 80 26.50 -10.50 8.26
C THR A 80 26.92 -10.81 6.83
N PHE A 81 26.21 -10.22 5.85
CA PHE A 81 26.56 -10.31 4.44
C PHE A 81 27.97 -9.80 4.17
N GLU A 82 28.31 -8.59 4.62
CA GLU A 82 29.65 -8.03 4.43
C GLU A 82 30.76 -8.88 5.06
N ARG A 83 30.52 -9.42 6.27
CA ARG A 83 31.47 -10.30 6.95
C ARG A 83 31.76 -11.55 6.12
N LEU A 84 30.72 -12.17 5.58
CA LEU A 84 30.83 -13.39 4.77
C LEU A 84 31.55 -13.12 3.44
N VAL A 85 31.21 -12.02 2.75
CA VAL A 85 31.91 -11.61 1.51
C VAL A 85 33.39 -11.33 1.76
N ARG A 86 33.72 -10.63 2.85
CA ARG A 86 35.13 -10.36 3.24
C ARG A 86 35.89 -11.63 3.62
N ALA A 87 35.21 -12.67 4.11
CA ALA A 87 35.79 -13.97 4.38
C ALA A 87 36.01 -14.81 3.11
N GLY A 88 35.71 -14.29 1.92
CA GLY A 88 35.86 -14.99 0.65
C GLY A 88 34.74 -15.99 0.37
N ILE A 89 33.63 -15.91 1.10
CA ILE A 89 32.46 -16.77 0.87
C ILE A 89 31.62 -16.15 -0.24
N THR A 90 31.45 -16.88 -1.34
CA THR A 90 30.57 -16.48 -2.43
C THR A 90 29.11 -16.70 -2.00
N ILE A 91 28.39 -15.61 -1.79
CA ILE A 91 26.96 -15.63 -1.49
C ILE A 91 26.17 -15.59 -2.78
N THR A 92 25.29 -16.56 -2.99
CA THR A 92 24.41 -16.65 -4.16
C THR A 92 22.95 -16.43 -3.81
N THR A 93 22.55 -16.60 -2.54
CA THR A 93 21.17 -16.41 -2.08
C THR A 93 21.08 -15.68 -0.74
N PRO A 94 20.01 -14.91 -0.49
CA PRO A 94 19.76 -14.28 0.81
C PRO A 94 19.65 -15.29 1.97
N ASP A 95 19.15 -16.50 1.71
CA ASP A 95 18.98 -17.55 2.73
C ASP A 95 20.30 -17.96 3.41
N GLN A 96 21.42 -17.85 2.69
CA GLN A 96 22.74 -18.12 3.26
C GLN A 96 23.11 -17.12 4.36
N VAL A 97 22.70 -15.87 4.20
CA VAL A 97 22.88 -14.81 5.20
C VAL A 97 21.89 -15.00 6.34
N LEU A 98 20.62 -15.30 6.04
CA LEU A 98 19.59 -15.55 7.05
C LEU A 98 19.95 -16.73 7.95
N THR A 99 20.46 -17.81 7.38
CA THR A 99 20.95 -18.99 8.13
C THR A 99 22.11 -18.62 9.05
N ALA A 100 23.03 -17.76 8.59
CA ALA A 100 24.15 -17.28 9.40
C ALA A 100 23.72 -16.31 10.52
N MET A 101 22.50 -15.75 10.44
CA MET A 101 21.89 -14.95 11.50
C MET A 101 21.03 -15.79 12.47
N GLU A 102 20.91 -17.11 12.26
CA GLU A 102 20.04 -18.01 13.05
C GLU A 102 18.54 -17.61 13.06
N ILE A 103 18.12 -16.75 12.13
CA ILE A 103 16.70 -16.38 11.98
C ILE A 103 16.02 -17.46 11.14
N LYS A 104 15.18 -18.29 11.79
CA LYS A 104 14.20 -19.17 11.12
C LYS A 104 12.95 -18.39 10.72
#